data_AF-A0A135L198-F1
#
_entry.id   AF-A0A135L198-F1
#
_cell.length_a   1.000
_cell.length_b   1.000
_cell.length_c   1.000
_cell.angle_alpha   90.00
_cell.angle_beta   90.00
_cell.angle_gamma   90.00
#
_symmetry.space_group_name_H-M   'P 1'
#
loop_
_entity.id
_entity.type
_entity.pdbx_description
1 polymer ?
#
loop_
_entity_poly.entity_id
_entity_poly.type
_entity_poly.pdbx_seq_one_letter_code
_entity_poly.pdbx_strand_id
1 'polypeptide(L)'
;MIEQSLIEMVSAKIGDALIKELKKHRLLKLEPSAIELVKADIEQFNYLIEQLSNNSLYEHMKTDAIHLIKEIQQALNKVQNQLNEKEFAIFYSCLFNKKPKRTVAFEFDIDVGTVYRIINKGLEKMAIWIYPHVFLNELMN
;
A
#
# COMPACT_ATOMS: atom_id res chain seq x y z
N MET A 1 -30.29 -26.88 -26.57
CA MET A 1 -29.00 -26.23 -26.92
C MET A 1 -29.13 -24.74 -27.22
N ILE A 2 -30.17 -24.25 -27.91
CA ILE A 2 -30.32 -22.81 -28.23
C ILE A 2 -30.64 -21.96 -26.97
N GLU A 3 -31.42 -22.48 -26.02
CA GLU A 3 -31.80 -21.75 -24.80
C GLU A 3 -30.62 -21.52 -23.84
N GLN A 4 -29.73 -22.49 -23.67
CA GLN A 4 -28.51 -22.32 -22.85
C GLN A 4 -27.59 -21.23 -23.41
N SER A 5 -27.41 -21.20 -24.74
CA SER A 5 -26.64 -20.16 -25.43
C SER A 5 -27.26 -18.76 -25.26
N LEU A 6 -28.58 -18.65 -25.30
CA LEU A 6 -29.29 -17.39 -25.06
C LEU A 6 -29.17 -16.93 -23.60
N ILE A 7 -29.26 -17.85 -22.64
CA ILE A 7 -29.13 -17.56 -21.20
C ILE A 7 -27.70 -17.09 -20.87
N GLU A 8 -26.67 -17.72 -21.45
CA GLU A 8 -25.28 -17.30 -21.30
C GLU A 8 -25.03 -15.91 -21.91
N MET A 9 -25.58 -15.65 -23.10
CA MET A 9 -25.43 -14.36 -23.78
C MET A 9 -26.15 -13.23 -23.03
N VAL A 10 -27.32 -13.50 -22.43
CA VAL A 10 -28.06 -12.53 -21.61
C VAL A 10 -27.33 -12.29 -20.28
N SER A 11 -26.80 -13.33 -19.65
CA SER A 11 -26.04 -13.22 -18.40
C SER A 11 -24.75 -12.43 -18.58
N ALA A 12 -24.03 -12.63 -19.69
CA ALA A 12 -22.84 -11.85 -20.04
C ALA A 12 -23.18 -10.36 -20.25
N LYS A 13 -24.26 -10.05 -20.97
CA LYS A 13 -24.71 -8.65 -21.16
C LYS A 13 -25.14 -7.97 -19.87
N ILE A 14 -25.78 -8.69 -18.96
CA ILE A 14 -26.15 -8.18 -17.63
C ILE A 14 -24.87 -7.96 -16.78
N GLY A 15 -23.92 -8.89 -16.83
CA GLY A 15 -22.62 -8.75 -16.16
C GLY A 15 -21.85 -7.52 -16.64
N ASP A 16 -21.77 -7.30 -17.95
CA ASP A 16 -21.10 -6.13 -18.53
C ASP A 16 -21.78 -4.81 -18.17
N ALA A 17 -23.12 -4.79 -18.17
CA ALA A 17 -23.89 -3.62 -17.75
C ALA A 17 -23.69 -3.32 -16.25
N LEU A 18 -23.68 -4.36 -15.40
CA LEU A 18 -23.42 -4.23 -13.97
C LEU A 18 -22.01 -3.74 -13.69
N ILE A 19 -21.00 -4.29 -14.36
CA ILE A 19 -19.60 -3.84 -14.24
C ILE A 19 -19.47 -2.38 -14.67
N LYS A 20 -20.14 -1.98 -15.75
CA LYS A 20 -20.12 -0.60 -16.25
C LYS A 20 -20.76 0.38 -15.25
N GLU A 21 -21.88 0.00 -14.64
CA GLU A 21 -22.56 0.84 -13.65
C GLU A 21 -21.77 0.91 -12.34
N LEU A 22 -21.19 -0.21 -11.89
CA LEU A 22 -20.31 -0.23 -10.73
C LEU A 22 -19.01 0.57 -10.95
N LYS A 23 -18.42 0.55 -12.16
CA LYS A 23 -17.30 1.44 -12.53
C LYS A 23 -17.72 2.91 -12.53
N LYS A 24 -18.87 3.24 -13.12
CA LYS A 24 -19.45 4.59 -13.16
C LYS A 24 -19.71 5.17 -11.77
N HIS A 25 -20.10 4.32 -10.82
CA HIS A 25 -20.32 4.71 -9.43
C HIS A 25 -19.09 4.54 -8.53
N ARG A 26 -17.91 4.20 -9.09
CA ARG A 26 -16.66 3.93 -8.35
C ARG A 26 -16.79 2.82 -7.29
N LEU A 27 -17.75 1.93 -7.47
CA LEU A 27 -18.04 0.79 -6.57
C LEU A 27 -17.21 -0.46 -6.92
N LEU A 28 -16.59 -0.48 -8.10
CA LEU A 28 -15.58 -1.46 -8.49
C LEU A 28 -14.18 -0.81 -8.45
N LYS A 29 -13.56 -0.73 -7.26
CA LYS A 29 -12.09 -0.68 -7.18
C LYS A 29 -11.59 -2.11 -7.43
N LEU A 30 -11.45 -2.48 -8.70
CA LEU A 30 -11.02 -3.82 -9.11
C LEU A 30 -9.55 -4.09 -8.78
N GLU A 31 -8.74 -3.03 -8.71
CA GLU A 31 -7.32 -3.10 -8.38
C GLU A 31 -7.01 -2.20 -7.17
N PRO A 32 -6.15 -2.66 -6.24
CA PRO A 32 -5.71 -1.83 -5.13
C PRO A 32 -4.90 -0.65 -5.66
N SER A 33 -5.04 0.50 -5.01
CA SER A 33 -4.19 1.66 -5.31
C SER A 33 -2.73 1.39 -4.94
N ALA A 34 -1.81 2.12 -5.55
CA ALA A 34 -0.38 2.07 -5.27
C ALA A 34 -0.10 2.32 -3.78
N ILE A 35 -0.85 3.22 -3.13
CA ILE A 35 -0.75 3.44 -1.68
C ILE A 35 -1.27 2.23 -0.88
N GLU A 36 -2.34 1.58 -1.32
CA GLU A 36 -2.86 0.36 -0.69
C GLU A 36 -1.86 -0.80 -0.83
N LEU A 37 -1.20 -0.94 -1.99
CA LEU A 37 -0.12 -1.91 -2.21
C LEU A 37 1.08 -1.65 -1.29
N VAL A 38 1.57 -0.40 -1.21
CA VAL A 38 2.68 -0.04 -0.31
C VAL A 38 2.34 -0.36 1.15
N LYS A 39 1.11 -0.12 1.60
CA LYS A 39 0.71 -0.45 2.97
C LYS A 39 0.80 -1.96 3.23
N ALA A 40 0.32 -2.79 2.29
CA ALA A 40 0.43 -4.24 2.38
C ALA A 40 1.90 -4.70 2.44
N ASP A 41 2.76 -4.11 1.62
CA ASP A 41 4.20 -4.42 1.63
C ASP A 41 4.88 -4.01 2.94
N ILE A 42 4.49 -2.87 3.54
CA ILE A 42 4.99 -2.45 4.86
C ILE A 42 4.53 -3.42 5.95
N GLU A 43 3.29 -3.89 5.91
CA GLU A 43 2.80 -4.90 6.85
C GLU A 43 3.58 -6.20 6.72
N GLN A 44 3.79 -6.68 5.49
CA GLN A 44 4.59 -7.87 5.20
C GLN A 44 6.05 -7.69 5.62
N PHE A 45 6.65 -6.52 5.33
CA PHE A 45 8.00 -6.16 5.79
C PHE A 45 8.11 -6.28 7.31
N ASN A 46 7.19 -5.65 8.05
CA ASN A 46 7.21 -5.66 9.50
C ASN A 46 7.06 -7.09 10.06
N TYR A 47 6.22 -7.92 9.44
CA TYR A 47 6.07 -9.33 9.78
C TYR A 47 7.38 -10.10 9.55
N LEU A 48 8.02 -9.92 8.39
CA LEU A 48 9.27 -10.61 8.05
C LEU A 48 10.41 -10.23 8.98
N ILE A 49 10.55 -8.95 9.35
CA ILE A 49 11.56 -8.51 10.31
C ILE A 49 11.37 -9.17 11.68
N GLU A 50 10.12 -9.30 12.13
CA GLU A 50 9.77 -9.99 13.38
C GLU A 50 10.12 -11.49 13.31
N GLN A 51 9.76 -12.17 12.20
CA GLN A 51 10.08 -13.59 12.00
C GLN A 51 11.60 -13.84 11.92
N LEU A 52 12.34 -12.94 11.26
CA LEU A 52 13.81 -13.04 11.17
C LEU A 52 14.46 -12.85 12.55
N SER A 53 13.95 -11.91 13.34
CA SER A 53 14.44 -11.66 14.70
C SER A 53 14.18 -12.84 15.64
N ASN A 54 13.11 -13.61 15.38
CA ASN A 54 12.72 -14.80 16.13
C ASN A 54 13.31 -16.12 15.56
N ASN A 55 14.16 -16.05 14.54
CA ASN A 55 14.71 -17.23 13.81
C ASN A 55 13.64 -18.22 13.32
N SER A 56 12.41 -17.75 13.07
CA SER A 56 11.27 -18.60 12.74
C SER A 56 11.01 -18.74 11.24
N LEU A 57 11.82 -18.09 10.39
CA LEU A 57 11.67 -18.15 8.94
C LEU A 57 12.38 -19.37 8.34
N TYR A 58 11.64 -20.18 7.57
CA TYR A 58 12.21 -21.28 6.80
C TYR A 58 13.17 -20.79 5.71
N GLU A 59 14.22 -21.56 5.42
CA GLU A 59 15.31 -21.15 4.52
C GLU A 59 14.83 -20.71 3.13
N HIS A 60 13.87 -21.42 2.55
CA HIS A 60 13.33 -21.10 1.23
C HIS A 60 12.54 -19.77 1.19
N MET A 61 11.99 -19.32 2.32
CA MET A 61 11.28 -18.04 2.41
C MET A 61 12.24 -16.86 2.62
N LYS A 62 13.50 -17.12 2.99
CA LYS A 62 14.48 -16.06 3.29
C LYS A 62 14.86 -15.28 2.03
N THR A 63 14.97 -15.95 0.88
CA THR A 63 15.33 -15.28 -0.38
C THR A 63 14.29 -14.26 -0.79
N ASP A 64 13.01 -14.64 -0.83
CA ASP A 64 11.92 -13.73 -1.19
C ASP A 64 11.75 -12.62 -0.14
N ALA A 65 11.93 -12.95 1.14
CA ALA A 65 11.91 -11.97 2.22
C ALA A 65 13.03 -10.92 2.07
N ILE A 66 14.25 -11.34 1.70
CA ILE A 66 15.39 -10.42 1.48
C ILE A 66 15.09 -9.47 0.32
N HIS A 67 14.46 -9.94 -0.75
CA HIS A 67 14.07 -9.08 -1.87
C HIS A 67 13.13 -7.96 -1.43
N LEU A 68 12.03 -8.29 -0.76
CA LEU A 68 11.08 -7.29 -0.26
C LEU A 68 11.71 -6.34 0.76
N ILE A 69 12.52 -6.87 1.69
CA ILE A 69 13.24 -6.06 2.69
C ILE A 69 14.15 -5.04 2.00
N LYS A 70 14.91 -5.47 0.99
CA LYS A 70 15.82 -4.61 0.25
C LYS A 70 15.07 -3.53 -0.51
N GLU A 71 13.96 -3.86 -1.16
CA GLU A 71 13.12 -2.92 -1.89
C GLU A 71 12.53 -1.84 -0.97
N ILE A 72 11.96 -2.24 0.17
CA ILE A 72 11.42 -1.31 1.17
C ILE A 72 12.53 -0.44 1.78
N GLN A 73 13.71 -1.00 2.07
CA GLN A 73 14.85 -0.22 2.56
C GLN A 73 15.33 0.82 1.52
N GLN A 74 15.38 0.46 0.25
CA GLN A 74 15.72 1.39 -0.82
C GLN A 74 14.69 2.51 -0.93
N ALA A 75 13.40 2.19 -0.87
CA ALA A 75 12.33 3.17 -0.87
C ALA A 75 12.41 4.10 0.36
N LEU A 76 12.68 3.56 1.55
CA LEU A 76 12.87 4.34 2.78
C LEU A 76 14.02 5.34 2.65
N ASN A 77 15.16 4.92 2.11
CA ASN A 77 16.29 5.82 1.86
C ASN A 77 15.92 6.95 0.90
N LYS A 78 15.08 6.68 -0.11
CA LYS A 78 14.59 7.74 -1.01
C LYS A 78 13.61 8.69 -0.30
N VAL A 79 12.69 8.16 0.51
CA VAL A 79 11.74 8.95 1.29
C VAL A 79 12.46 9.85 2.29
N GLN A 80 13.47 9.32 2.99
CA GLN A 80 14.30 10.09 3.94
C GLN A 80 14.95 11.31 3.28
N ASN A 81 15.43 11.17 2.04
CA ASN A 81 16.04 12.27 1.29
C ASN A 81 15.02 13.31 0.77
N GLN A 82 13.72 12.99 0.82
CA GLN A 82 12.65 13.84 0.28
C GLN A 82 11.71 14.43 1.34
N LEU A 83 11.80 13.94 2.58
CA LEU A 83 11.12 14.49 3.75
C LEU A 83 12.15 15.22 4.60
N ASN A 84 11.72 16.21 5.37
CA ASN A 84 12.60 16.72 6.42
C ASN A 84 12.75 15.67 7.54
N GLU A 85 13.77 15.82 8.38
CA GLU A 85 14.09 14.84 9.43
C GLU A 85 12.92 14.59 10.40
N LYS A 86 12.22 15.66 10.81
CA LYS A 86 11.04 15.56 11.70
C LYS A 86 9.91 14.78 11.03
N GLU A 87 9.60 15.09 9.76
CA GLU A 87 8.58 14.39 8.98
C GLU A 87 8.93 12.90 8.81
N PHE A 88 10.18 12.60 8.47
CA PHE A 88 10.64 11.22 8.31
C PHE A 88 10.53 10.44 9.63
N ALA A 89 10.94 11.04 10.75
CA ALA A 89 10.84 10.40 12.06
C ALA A 89 9.39 10.09 12.46
N ILE A 90 8.45 11.00 12.18
CA ILE A 90 7.01 10.79 12.41
C ILE A 90 6.47 9.66 11.53
N PHE A 91 6.79 9.70 10.23
CA PHE A 91 6.39 8.69 9.24
C PHE A 91 6.88 7.29 9.67
N TYR A 92 8.18 7.18 9.95
CA TYR A 92 8.82 5.92 10.33
C TYR A 92 8.27 5.39 11.66
N SER A 93 8.08 6.26 12.65
CA SER A 93 7.53 5.88 13.95
C SER A 93 6.14 5.27 13.86
N CYS A 94 5.29 5.81 12.98
CA CYS A 94 3.92 5.32 12.83
C CYS A 94 3.85 3.99 12.05
N LEU A 95 4.61 3.85 10.95
CA LEU A 95 4.44 2.71 10.04
C LEU A 95 5.39 1.54 10.32
N PHE A 96 6.59 1.79 10.82
CA PHE A 96 7.61 0.76 11.03
C PHE A 96 7.80 0.44 12.52
N ASN A 97 7.81 1.47 13.39
CA ASN A 97 7.82 1.24 14.84
C ASN A 97 6.41 0.98 15.41
N LYS A 98 5.37 0.98 14.56
CA LYS A 98 3.97 0.73 14.91
C LYS A 98 3.45 1.58 16.09
N LYS A 99 4.01 2.78 16.32
CA LYS A 99 3.56 3.67 17.39
C LYS A 99 2.16 4.24 17.08
N PRO A 100 1.26 4.34 18.07
CA PRO A 100 -0.04 4.99 17.86
C PRO A 100 0.12 6.45 17.44
N LYS A 101 -0.67 6.89 16.46
CA LYS A 101 -0.62 8.26 15.92
C LYS A 101 -0.80 9.35 16.99
N ARG A 102 -1.64 9.08 18.01
CA ARG A 102 -1.84 9.99 19.16
C ARG A 102 -0.58 10.13 20.01
N THR A 103 0.14 9.02 20.25
CA THR A 103 1.41 9.02 20.97
C THR A 103 2.46 9.82 20.19
N VAL A 104 2.57 9.59 18.88
CA VAL A 104 3.51 10.34 18.04
C VAL A 104 3.14 11.82 17.97
N ALA A 105 1.85 12.16 17.86
CA ALA A 105 1.40 13.56 17.89
C ALA A 105 1.82 14.27 19.18
N PHE A 106 1.68 13.59 20.33
CA PHE A 106 2.12 14.09 21.62
C PHE A 106 3.65 14.22 21.71
N GLU A 107 4.41 13.21 21.30
CA GLU A 107 5.89 13.21 21.33
C GLU A 107 6.51 14.35 20.50
N PHE A 108 5.85 14.75 19.40
CA PHE A 108 6.36 15.77 18.46
C PHE A 108 5.70 17.14 18.61
N ASP A 109 4.82 17.31 19.61
CA ASP A 109 4.03 18.52 19.90
C ASP A 109 3.30 19.06 18.66
N ILE A 110 2.50 18.21 18.03
CA ILE A 110 1.70 18.53 16.84
C ILE A 110 0.30 17.92 16.94
N ASP A 111 -0.63 18.41 16.12
CA ASP A 111 -1.95 17.80 16.01
C ASP A 111 -1.90 16.45 15.26
N VAL A 112 -2.85 15.57 15.58
CA VAL A 112 -2.95 14.25 14.95
C VAL A 112 -3.20 14.35 13.43
N GLY A 113 -3.89 15.39 12.97
CA GLY A 113 -4.12 15.63 11.55
C GLY A 113 -2.82 15.93 10.78
N THR A 114 -1.86 16.63 11.41
CA THR A 114 -0.50 16.79 10.88
C THR A 114 0.21 15.44 10.77
N VAL A 115 0.08 14.55 11.76
CA VAL A 115 0.61 13.18 11.68
C VAL A 115 0.03 12.42 10.48
N TYR A 116 -1.30 12.47 10.28
CA TYR A 116 -1.94 11.84 9.12
C TYR A 116 -1.40 12.38 7.78
N ARG A 117 -1.25 13.71 7.65
CA ARG A 117 -0.70 14.35 6.44
C ARG A 117 0.72 13.89 6.16
N ILE A 118 1.57 13.82 7.19
CA ILE A 118 2.95 13.35 7.05
C ILE A 118 3.01 11.88 6.64
N ILE A 119 2.15 11.04 7.24
CA ILE A 119 2.05 9.61 6.86
C ILE A 119 1.68 9.47 5.38
N ASN A 120 0.64 10.17 4.93
CA ASN A 120 0.20 10.12 3.53
C ASN A 120 1.29 10.62 2.58
N LYS A 121 1.96 11.73 2.91
CA LYS A 121 3.08 12.26 2.13
C LYS A 121 4.22 11.24 1.97
N GLY A 122 4.56 10.51 3.03
CA GLY A 122 5.57 9.45 2.97
C GLY A 122 5.12 8.24 2.15
N LEU A 123 3.85 7.83 2.29
CA LEU A 123 3.27 6.74 1.51
C LEU A 123 3.20 7.06 0.01
N GLU A 124 2.80 8.28 -0.36
CA GLU A 124 2.80 8.75 -1.76
C GLU A 124 4.22 8.67 -2.36
N LYS A 125 5.22 9.14 -1.60
CA LYS A 125 6.62 9.04 -2.03
C LYS A 125 7.06 7.60 -2.21
N MET A 126 6.74 6.70 -1.29
CA MET A 126 7.02 5.27 -1.46
C MET A 126 6.30 4.67 -2.68
N ALA A 127 5.03 5.02 -2.88
CA ALA A 127 4.22 4.51 -4.00
C ALA A 127 4.82 4.88 -5.35
N ILE A 128 5.34 6.10 -5.50
CA ILE A 128 6.06 6.54 -6.70
C ILE A 128 7.31 5.67 -6.95
N TRP A 129 8.01 5.24 -5.90
CA TRP A 129 9.24 4.46 -6.05
C TRP A 129 8.99 2.97 -6.28
N ILE A 130 8.06 2.37 -5.55
CA ILE A 130 7.80 0.92 -5.57
C ILE A 130 6.82 0.55 -6.70
N TYR A 131 5.77 1.34 -6.88
CA TYR A 131 4.72 1.10 -7.87
C TYR A 131 4.52 2.30 -8.83
N PRO A 132 5.58 2.76 -9.53
CA PRO A 132 5.50 3.94 -10.39
C PRO A 132 4.41 3.82 -11.46
N HIS A 133 4.24 2.63 -12.04
CA HIS A 133 3.26 2.37 -13.10
C HIS A 133 1.81 2.43 -12.58
N VAL A 134 1.53 1.83 -11.42
CA VAL A 134 0.21 1.87 -10.79
C VAL A 134 -0.14 3.31 -10.40
N PHE A 135 0.80 4.01 -9.76
CA PHE A 135 0.62 5.39 -9.33
C PHE A 135 0.36 6.33 -10.51
N LEU A 136 1.09 6.18 -11.63
CA LEU A 136 0.87 6.96 -12.85
C LEU A 136 -0.51 6.68 -13.46
N ASN A 137 -0.92 5.40 -13.52
CA ASN A 137 -2.24 5.03 -14.04
C ASN A 137 -3.38 5.63 -13.19
N GLU A 138 -3.22 5.73 -11.88
CA GLU A 138 -4.20 6.39 -11.00
C GLU A 138 -4.32 7.88 -11.26
N LEU A 139 -3.22 8.58 -11.56
CA LEU A 139 -3.24 10.02 -11.85
C LEU A 139 -3.88 10.34 -13.21
N MET A 140 -3.90 9.38 -14.12
CA MET A 140 -4.43 9.55 -15.48
C MET A 140 -5.93 9.22 -15.61
N ASN A 141 -6.55 8.63 -14.57
CA ASN A 141 -7.95 8.21 -14.54
C ASN A 141 -8.80 9.08 -13.62
#